data_AF-A0A5C7LNP4-F1
#
_entry.id   AF-A0A5C7LNP4-F1
#
_cell.length_a   1.000
_cell.length_b   1.000
_cell.length_c   1.000
_cell.angle_alpha   90.00
_cell.angle_beta   90.00
_cell.angle_gamma   90.00
#
_symmetry.space_group_name_H-M   'P 1'
#
loop_
_entity.id
_entity.type
_entity.pdbx_description
1 polymer ?
#
loop_
_entity_poly.entity_id
_entity_poly.type
_entity_poly.pdbx_seq_one_letter_code
_entity_poly.pdbx_strand_id
1 'polypeptide(L)'
;MDQSQADDSAAPSPFEGKPEMVEISPNSELADEVRDQLFQLVNTAYNEVGGHMNVRSPWDLDQYDYWFFNNPAKDSEGKIRSASFASTTRNGSVKVSVFASDGSPAGKGFLMKAIKDILSRPNWWAELPDQAAAFFISRGVPVVSSQEAVLMLLGRRVFNSNFEWHGHHPTKKNFPGEGWYSKDYAGTQSVRTILGNVSGDHVQKIKDFVAKSF
;
A
#
# COMPACT_ATOMS: atom_id res chain seq x y z
N MET A 1 -32.35 -37.28 -33.45
CA MET A 1 -31.03 -36.67 -33.17
C MET A 1 -31.32 -35.47 -32.31
N ASP A 2 -31.27 -35.66 -30.99
CA ASP A 2 -31.54 -34.62 -30.01
C ASP A 2 -30.23 -34.35 -29.28
N GLN A 3 -29.83 -33.09 -29.25
CA GLN A 3 -28.55 -32.63 -28.75
C GLN A 3 -28.63 -32.54 -27.23
N SER A 4 -27.96 -33.45 -26.53
CA SER A 4 -27.70 -33.28 -25.10
C SER A 4 -26.66 -32.17 -24.94
N GLN A 5 -27.13 -30.97 -24.60
CA GLN A 5 -26.30 -29.90 -24.02
C GLN A 5 -25.58 -30.47 -22.81
N ALA A 6 -24.24 -30.48 -22.87
CA ALA A 6 -23.42 -30.69 -21.70
C ALA A 6 -23.63 -29.49 -20.78
N ASP A 7 -24.13 -29.77 -19.60
CA ASP A 7 -24.30 -28.83 -18.49
C ASP A 7 -22.90 -28.45 -18.01
N ASP A 8 -22.35 -27.37 -18.57
CA ASP A 8 -21.05 -26.80 -18.21
C ASP A 8 -21.23 -26.04 -16.88
N SER A 9 -21.41 -26.80 -15.80
CA SER A 9 -21.42 -26.25 -14.44
C SER A 9 -20.01 -25.76 -14.10
N ALA A 10 -19.71 -24.55 -14.54
CA ALA A 10 -18.48 -23.86 -14.18
C ALA A 10 -18.34 -23.89 -12.66
N ALA A 11 -17.19 -24.38 -12.18
CA ALA A 11 -16.89 -24.40 -10.76
C ALA A 11 -17.13 -23.00 -10.16
N PRO A 12 -17.73 -22.90 -8.96
CA PRO A 12 -18.01 -21.61 -8.36
C PRO A 12 -16.72 -20.80 -8.21
N SER A 13 -16.80 -19.52 -8.56
CA SER A 13 -15.68 -18.59 -8.49
C SER A 13 -15.01 -18.64 -7.10
N PRO A 14 -13.68 -18.72 -6.99
CA PRO A 14 -12.97 -18.75 -5.71
C PRO A 14 -13.13 -17.44 -4.90
N PHE A 15 -13.78 -16.43 -5.49
CA PHE A 15 -14.09 -15.15 -4.87
C PHE A 15 -15.54 -15.00 -4.39
N GLU A 16 -16.39 -16.00 -4.68
CA GLU A 16 -17.79 -15.99 -4.24
C GLU A 16 -17.88 -15.98 -2.70
N GLY A 17 -18.76 -15.16 -2.14
CA GLY A 17 -18.91 -14.99 -0.69
C GLY A 17 -17.78 -14.23 0.03
N LYS A 18 -16.69 -13.84 -0.66
CA LYS A 18 -15.60 -13.05 -0.05
C LYS A 18 -15.99 -11.56 0.15
N PRO A 19 -15.33 -10.82 1.06
CA PRO A 19 -15.52 -9.37 1.20
C PRO A 19 -15.19 -8.61 -0.10
N GLU A 20 -15.55 -7.33 -0.15
CA GLU A 20 -15.26 -6.45 -1.28
C GLU A 20 -13.75 -6.19 -1.47
N MET A 21 -13.01 -6.11 -0.37
CA MET A 21 -11.54 -6.13 -0.37
C MET A 21 -11.08 -7.52 0.06
N VAL A 22 -10.43 -8.23 -0.84
CA VAL A 22 -9.81 -9.52 -0.57
C VAL A 22 -8.42 -9.26 0.01
N GLU A 23 -8.09 -9.96 1.09
CA GLU A 23 -6.77 -9.96 1.73
C GLU A 23 -6.24 -11.39 1.72
N ILE A 24 -5.05 -11.59 1.15
CA ILE A 24 -4.36 -12.88 1.12
C ILE A 24 -2.87 -12.73 1.44
N SER A 25 -2.22 -13.87 1.67
CA SER A 25 -0.76 -13.98 1.72
C SER A 25 -0.23 -14.62 0.43
N PRO A 26 1.06 -14.42 0.08
CA PRO A 26 1.67 -15.02 -1.10
C PRO A 26 1.66 -16.56 -1.11
N ASN A 27 1.48 -17.20 0.05
CA ASN A 27 1.44 -18.65 0.20
C ASN A 27 0.01 -19.24 0.10
N SER A 28 -1.00 -18.41 -0.17
CA SER A 28 -2.38 -18.90 -0.35
C SER A 28 -2.57 -19.50 -1.74
N GLU A 29 -3.45 -20.50 -1.87
CA GLU A 29 -3.81 -21.09 -3.17
C GLU A 29 -4.29 -20.02 -4.17
N LEU A 30 -5.01 -19.02 -3.66
CA LEU A 30 -5.51 -17.91 -4.48
C LEU A 30 -4.39 -17.01 -5.03
N ALA A 31 -3.22 -16.96 -4.37
CA ALA A 31 -2.10 -16.13 -4.81
C ALA A 31 -1.62 -16.57 -6.20
N ASP A 32 -1.54 -17.88 -6.45
CA ASP A 32 -1.11 -18.42 -7.75
C ASP A 32 -2.06 -18.04 -8.89
N GLU A 33 -3.37 -17.96 -8.61
CA GLU A 33 -4.38 -17.60 -9.60
C GLU A 33 -4.36 -16.11 -9.98
N VAL A 34 -3.99 -15.23 -9.04
CA VAL A 34 -4.06 -13.77 -9.23
C VAL A 34 -2.71 -13.11 -9.48
N ARG A 35 -1.59 -13.80 -9.22
CA ARG A 35 -0.23 -13.21 -9.21
C ARG A 35 0.07 -12.42 -10.49
N ASP A 36 -0.17 -13.03 -11.65
CA ASP A 36 0.14 -12.38 -12.94
C ASP A 36 -0.76 -11.16 -13.19
N GLN A 37 -2.04 -11.24 -12.87
CA GLN A 37 -2.97 -10.10 -13.02
C GLN A 37 -2.59 -8.94 -12.10
N LEU A 38 -2.24 -9.26 -10.85
CA LEU A 38 -1.77 -8.28 -9.88
C LEU A 38 -0.45 -7.63 -10.31
N PHE A 39 0.50 -8.42 -10.82
CA PHE A 39 1.75 -7.90 -11.35
C PHE A 39 1.52 -6.96 -12.53
N GLN A 40 0.66 -7.35 -13.49
CA GLN A 40 0.34 -6.50 -14.64
C GLN A 40 -0.33 -5.19 -14.22
N LEU A 41 -1.20 -5.23 -13.20
CA LEU A 41 -1.81 -4.03 -12.64
C LEU A 41 -0.76 -3.09 -12.02
N VAL A 42 0.18 -3.62 -11.23
CA VAL A 42 1.29 -2.84 -10.67
C VAL A 42 2.17 -2.27 -11.77
N ASN A 43 2.55 -3.09 -12.75
CA ASN A 43 3.42 -2.66 -13.84
C ASN A 43 2.77 -1.53 -14.66
N THR A 44 1.48 -1.66 -14.96
CA THR A 44 0.70 -0.62 -15.67
C THR A 44 0.62 0.67 -14.86
N ALA A 45 0.30 0.58 -13.56
CA ALA A 45 0.12 1.75 -12.70
C ALA A 45 1.40 2.58 -12.52
N TYR A 46 2.59 1.96 -12.63
CA TYR A 46 3.88 2.63 -12.48
C TYR A 46 4.62 2.86 -13.81
N ASN A 47 4.04 2.49 -14.96
CA ASN A 47 4.72 2.55 -16.25
C ASN A 47 5.22 3.97 -16.60
N GLU A 48 4.39 4.99 -16.35
CA GLU A 48 4.73 6.40 -16.66
C GLU A 48 5.92 6.95 -15.86
N VAL A 49 6.25 6.31 -14.72
CA VAL A 49 7.38 6.70 -13.86
C VAL A 49 8.57 5.75 -13.98
N GLY A 50 8.59 4.89 -15.01
CA GLY A 50 9.67 3.93 -15.28
C GLY A 50 9.55 2.59 -14.55
N GLY A 51 8.36 2.28 -14.02
CA GLY A 51 8.07 1.03 -13.31
C GLY A 51 8.32 1.11 -11.79
N HIS A 52 7.88 0.07 -11.09
CA HIS A 52 8.08 -0.02 -9.64
C HIS A 52 9.46 -0.61 -9.31
N MET A 53 10.30 0.11 -8.55
CA MET A 53 11.71 -0.26 -8.33
C MET A 53 11.94 -1.67 -7.77
N ASN A 54 11.01 -2.14 -6.93
CA ASN A 54 11.10 -3.42 -6.23
C ASN A 54 10.19 -4.52 -6.82
N VAL A 55 9.39 -4.23 -7.85
CA VAL A 55 8.47 -5.20 -8.46
C VAL A 55 8.74 -5.21 -9.96
N ARG A 56 9.53 -6.19 -10.41
CA ARG A 56 10.02 -6.33 -11.80
C ARG A 56 9.53 -7.62 -12.45
N SER A 57 9.04 -8.55 -11.65
CA SER A 57 8.45 -9.82 -12.05
C SER A 57 7.26 -10.17 -11.14
N PRO A 58 6.39 -11.11 -11.55
CA PRO A 58 5.29 -11.56 -10.71
C PRO A 58 5.73 -12.10 -9.33
N TRP A 59 6.85 -12.79 -9.27
CA TRP A 59 7.40 -13.39 -8.05
C TRP A 59 7.96 -12.37 -7.06
N ASP A 60 8.26 -11.15 -7.51
CA ASP A 60 8.64 -10.07 -6.60
C ASP A 60 7.47 -9.69 -5.67
N LEU A 61 6.22 -10.06 -5.99
CA LEU A 61 5.10 -9.86 -5.08
C LEU A 61 5.22 -10.71 -3.80
N ASP A 62 5.97 -11.82 -3.83
CA ASP A 62 6.13 -12.72 -2.69
C ASP A 62 6.98 -12.12 -1.56
N GLN A 63 7.65 -10.97 -1.80
CA GLN A 63 8.32 -10.20 -0.75
C GLN A 63 7.34 -9.48 0.19
N TYR A 64 6.05 -9.45 -0.15
CA TYR A 64 4.99 -8.81 0.62
C TYR A 64 4.18 -9.85 1.37
N ASP A 65 3.98 -9.63 2.67
CA ASP A 65 3.23 -10.53 3.55
C ASP A 65 1.71 -10.44 3.30
N TYR A 66 1.24 -9.28 2.85
CA TYR A 66 -0.16 -8.96 2.68
C TYR A 66 -0.46 -8.41 1.29
N TRP A 67 -1.38 -9.07 0.59
CA TRP A 67 -1.88 -8.68 -0.72
C TRP A 67 -3.34 -8.29 -0.60
N PHE A 68 -3.66 -7.07 -0.99
CA PHE A 68 -5.02 -6.53 -0.99
C PHE A 68 -5.45 -6.25 -2.41
N PHE A 69 -6.68 -6.62 -2.77
CA PHE A 69 -7.26 -6.26 -4.06
C PHE A 69 -8.79 -6.26 -4.00
N ASN A 70 -9.44 -5.58 -4.95
CA ASN A 70 -10.90 -5.63 -5.04
C ASN A 70 -11.36 -7.02 -5.49
N ASN A 71 -12.44 -7.51 -4.89
CA ASN A 71 -13.03 -8.78 -5.25
C ASN A 71 -13.62 -8.73 -6.68
N PRO A 72 -13.10 -9.51 -7.65
CA PRO A 72 -13.62 -9.52 -9.00
C PRO A 72 -15.07 -10.00 -9.08
N ALA A 73 -15.55 -10.88 -8.19
CA ALA A 73 -16.95 -11.30 -8.15
C ALA A 73 -17.92 -10.19 -7.72
N LYS A 74 -17.41 -9.08 -7.15
CA LYS A 74 -18.20 -7.87 -6.83
C LYS A 74 -18.00 -6.74 -7.82
N ASP A 75 -17.17 -6.95 -8.83
CA ASP A 75 -16.98 -6.02 -9.94
C ASP A 75 -17.91 -6.38 -11.09
N SER A 76 -18.55 -5.37 -11.71
CA SER A 76 -19.49 -5.62 -12.81
C SER A 76 -18.85 -6.23 -14.06
N GLU A 77 -17.52 -6.12 -14.22
CA GLU A 77 -16.78 -6.71 -15.34
C GLU A 77 -15.92 -7.90 -14.90
N GLY A 78 -16.02 -8.35 -13.64
CA GLY A 78 -15.22 -9.48 -13.15
C GLY A 78 -13.73 -9.18 -13.00
N LYS A 79 -13.32 -7.90 -12.90
CA LYS A 79 -11.90 -7.50 -12.96
C LYS A 79 -11.30 -7.14 -11.61
N ILE A 80 -10.02 -7.49 -11.44
CA ILE A 80 -9.17 -6.84 -10.45
C ILE A 80 -8.73 -5.48 -11.01
N ARG A 81 -9.15 -4.41 -10.35
CA ARG A 81 -8.94 -3.01 -10.75
C ARG A 81 -8.01 -2.25 -9.83
N SER A 82 -7.84 -2.71 -8.60
CA SER A 82 -6.93 -2.10 -7.64
C SER A 82 -6.23 -3.15 -6.80
N ALA A 83 -5.00 -2.84 -6.40
CA ALA A 83 -4.21 -3.67 -5.52
C ALA A 83 -3.35 -2.84 -4.58
N SER A 84 -3.01 -3.40 -3.42
CA SER A 84 -2.04 -2.83 -2.50
C SER A 84 -1.24 -3.93 -1.83
N PHE A 85 0.03 -3.67 -1.56
CA PHE A 85 0.94 -4.66 -1.00
C PHE A 85 1.68 -4.10 0.21
N ALA A 86 1.77 -4.91 1.26
CA ALA A 86 2.39 -4.52 2.51
C ALA A 86 3.27 -5.63 3.08
N SER A 87 4.31 -5.21 3.81
CA SER A 87 5.20 -6.13 4.54
C SER A 87 5.31 -5.72 5.99
N THR A 88 5.40 -6.71 6.86
CA THR A 88 5.78 -6.56 8.25
C THR A 88 7.23 -6.10 8.31
N THR A 89 7.46 -5.02 9.02
CA THR A 89 8.80 -4.49 9.23
C THR A 89 9.44 -5.13 10.45
N ARG A 90 10.77 -5.04 10.55
CA ARG A 90 11.54 -5.61 11.67
C ARG A 90 11.08 -5.09 13.05
N ASN A 91 10.43 -3.94 13.12
CA ASN A 91 9.95 -3.35 14.36
C ASN A 91 8.50 -3.75 14.72
N GLY A 92 7.88 -4.63 13.93
CA GLY A 92 6.52 -5.14 14.14
C GLY A 92 5.40 -4.26 13.59
N SER A 93 5.70 -3.08 13.03
CA SER A 93 4.73 -2.32 12.22
C SER A 93 4.57 -2.94 10.83
N VAL A 94 3.48 -2.60 10.13
CA VAL A 94 3.24 -3.03 8.75
C VAL A 94 3.34 -1.84 7.81
N LYS A 95 4.24 -1.91 6.82
CA LYS A 95 4.43 -0.85 5.81
C LYS A 95 3.75 -1.25 4.51
N VAL A 96 2.77 -0.46 4.08
CA VAL A 96 2.21 -0.52 2.72
C VAL A 96 3.16 0.21 1.78
N SER A 97 3.63 -0.49 0.74
CA SER A 97 4.67 0.01 -0.17
C SER A 97 4.21 0.17 -1.61
N VAL A 98 3.14 -0.51 -2.00
CA VAL A 98 2.60 -0.49 -3.37
C VAL A 98 1.12 -0.14 -3.31
N PHE A 99 0.72 0.78 -4.19
CA PHE A 99 -0.67 1.12 -4.46
C PHE A 99 -0.85 1.14 -5.98
N ALA A 100 -1.74 0.31 -6.50
CA ALA A 100 -1.96 0.19 -7.94
C ALA A 100 -3.46 0.27 -8.26
N SER A 101 -3.80 0.92 -9.36
CA SER A 101 -5.14 0.88 -9.94
C SER A 101 -5.06 0.90 -11.47
N ASP A 102 -6.11 0.42 -12.13
CA ASP A 102 -6.26 0.46 -13.59
C ASP A 102 -6.56 1.87 -14.13
N GLY A 103 -6.61 2.89 -13.26
CA GLY A 103 -6.90 4.27 -13.61
C GLY A 103 -8.38 4.60 -13.81
N SER A 104 -9.25 3.59 -13.86
CA SER A 104 -10.70 3.77 -14.00
C SER A 104 -11.30 4.42 -12.75
N PRO A 105 -12.47 5.08 -12.86
CA PRO A 105 -13.17 5.62 -11.69
C PRO A 105 -13.47 4.54 -10.63
N ALA A 106 -13.83 3.33 -11.06
CA ALA A 106 -14.08 2.20 -10.17
C ALA A 106 -12.80 1.78 -9.43
N GLY A 107 -11.70 1.53 -10.16
CA GLY A 107 -10.41 1.15 -9.58
C GLY A 107 -9.87 2.20 -8.61
N LYS A 108 -9.95 3.48 -8.97
CA LYS A 108 -9.60 4.59 -8.08
C LYS A 108 -10.49 4.60 -6.83
N GLY A 109 -11.81 4.45 -6.99
CA GLY A 109 -12.76 4.39 -5.88
C GLY A 109 -12.45 3.26 -4.89
N PHE A 110 -12.18 2.06 -5.39
CA PHE A 110 -11.76 0.92 -4.56
C PHE A 110 -10.44 1.19 -3.84
N LEU A 111 -9.42 1.68 -4.55
CA LEU A 111 -8.12 1.99 -3.95
C LEU A 111 -8.25 3.01 -2.81
N MET A 112 -9.12 4.01 -2.97
CA MET A 112 -9.39 4.99 -1.92
C MET A 112 -9.97 4.38 -0.66
N LYS A 113 -10.97 3.51 -0.81
CA LYS A 113 -11.59 2.81 0.31
C LYS A 113 -10.56 1.89 0.99
N ALA A 114 -9.84 1.10 0.21
CA ALA A 114 -8.81 0.19 0.70
C ALA A 114 -7.73 0.93 1.49
N ILE A 115 -7.20 2.05 0.98
CA ILE A 115 -6.18 2.83 1.68
C ILE A 115 -6.69 3.36 3.02
N LYS A 116 -7.92 3.88 3.06
CA LYS A 116 -8.52 4.37 4.31
C LYS A 116 -8.66 3.23 5.32
N ASP A 117 -9.17 2.08 4.89
CA ASP A 117 -9.39 0.93 5.76
C ASP A 117 -8.05 0.35 6.25
N ILE A 118 -7.09 0.13 5.36
CA ILE A 118 -5.77 -0.42 5.67
C ILE A 118 -4.98 0.50 6.61
N LEU A 119 -4.91 1.80 6.31
CA LEU A 119 -4.11 2.75 7.12
C LEU A 119 -4.80 3.18 8.42
N SER A 120 -6.07 2.83 8.61
CA SER A 120 -6.73 2.93 9.92
C SER A 120 -6.32 1.81 10.88
N ARG A 121 -5.77 0.69 10.37
CA ARG A 121 -5.36 -0.45 11.19
C ARG A 121 -4.21 -0.07 12.13
N PRO A 122 -4.21 -0.55 13.40
CA PRO A 122 -3.16 -0.21 14.35
C PRO A 122 -1.76 -0.60 13.88
N ASN A 123 -0.86 0.38 13.85
CA ASN A 123 0.55 0.29 13.44
C ASN A 123 0.77 -0.04 11.97
N TRP A 124 -0.23 0.22 11.11
CA TRP A 124 -0.09 0.19 9.66
C TRP A 124 0.21 1.59 9.14
N TRP A 125 1.13 1.67 8.19
CA TRP A 125 1.57 2.96 7.65
C TRP A 125 2.03 2.88 6.20
N ALA A 126 2.01 4.02 5.53
CA ALA A 126 2.54 4.21 4.19
C ALA A 126 3.29 5.53 4.11
N GLU A 127 4.37 5.54 3.32
CA GLU A 127 5.13 6.74 3.02
C GLU A 127 4.74 7.22 1.61
N LEU A 128 4.15 8.40 1.50
CA LEU A 128 3.57 8.89 0.25
C LEU A 128 4.18 10.23 -0.19
N PRO A 129 4.30 10.46 -1.51
CA PRO A 129 4.70 11.75 -2.06
C PRO A 129 3.59 12.80 -1.91
N ASP A 130 4.02 14.06 -1.93
CA ASP A 130 3.22 15.28 -1.79
C ASP A 130 1.74 15.18 -2.21
N GLN A 131 1.43 15.10 -3.51
CA GLN A 131 0.07 15.20 -4.04
C GLN A 131 -0.79 14.03 -3.59
N ALA A 132 -0.22 12.82 -3.60
CA ALA A 132 -0.91 11.62 -3.14
C ALA A 132 -1.25 11.76 -1.64
N ALA A 133 -0.27 12.12 -0.82
CA ALA A 133 -0.48 12.28 0.61
C ALA A 133 -1.56 13.34 0.90
N ALA A 134 -1.44 14.54 0.34
CA ALA A 134 -2.42 15.62 0.54
C ALA A 134 -3.86 15.20 0.17
N PHE A 135 -3.99 14.40 -0.89
CA PHE A 135 -5.27 13.87 -1.33
C PHE A 135 -5.91 12.89 -0.32
N PHE A 136 -5.11 12.02 0.30
CA PHE A 136 -5.59 11.09 1.32
C PHE A 136 -5.86 11.77 2.67
N ILE A 137 -5.01 12.71 3.07
CA ILE A 137 -5.18 13.47 4.31
C ILE A 137 -6.50 14.25 4.28
N SER A 138 -6.80 14.92 3.15
CA SER A 138 -8.08 15.65 3.00
C SER A 138 -9.32 14.75 3.06
N ARG A 139 -9.16 13.42 3.01
CA ARG A 139 -10.22 12.41 3.14
C ARG A 139 -10.21 11.69 4.49
N GLY A 140 -9.44 12.20 5.44
CA GLY A 140 -9.41 11.72 6.82
C GLY A 140 -8.53 10.50 7.06
N VAL A 141 -7.57 10.21 6.18
CA VAL A 141 -6.54 9.20 6.48
C VAL A 141 -5.61 9.79 7.57
N PRO A 142 -5.34 9.05 8.66
CA PRO A 142 -4.47 9.54 9.74
C PRO A 142 -3.05 9.86 9.26
N VAL A 143 -2.43 10.84 9.91
CA VAL A 143 -1.07 11.30 9.62
C VAL A 143 -0.19 11.08 10.84
N VAL A 144 1.02 10.58 10.63
CA VAL A 144 2.05 10.51 11.68
C VAL A 144 2.78 11.85 11.72
N SER A 145 2.39 12.71 12.65
CA SER A 145 2.86 14.10 12.73
C SER A 145 4.12 14.30 13.58
N SER A 146 4.50 13.34 14.42
CA SER A 146 5.68 13.44 15.27
C SER A 146 6.96 13.10 14.50
N GLN A 147 7.97 13.99 14.58
CA GLN A 147 9.30 13.73 14.00
C GLN A 147 9.91 12.44 14.55
N GLU A 148 9.81 12.22 15.86
CA GLU A 148 10.33 11.01 16.51
C GLU A 148 9.67 9.76 15.93
N ALA A 149 8.33 9.75 15.82
CA ALA A 149 7.60 8.62 15.26
C ALA A 149 8.00 8.35 13.80
N VAL A 150 8.13 9.40 12.98
CA VAL A 150 8.59 9.29 11.59
C VAL A 150 9.99 8.69 11.51
N LEU A 151 10.93 9.20 12.31
CA LEU A 151 12.30 8.68 12.35
C LEU A 151 12.34 7.20 12.78
N MET A 152 11.52 6.81 13.76
CA MET A 152 11.43 5.42 14.22
C MET A 152 10.84 4.47 13.17
N LEU A 153 9.88 4.93 12.36
CA LEU A 153 9.29 4.13 11.27
C LEU A 153 10.24 4.00 10.07
N LEU A 154 10.91 5.10 9.70
CA LEU A 154 11.85 5.10 8.58
C LEU A 154 13.11 4.31 8.92
N GLY A 155 13.56 4.37 10.18
CA GLY A 155 14.74 3.70 10.67
C GLY A 155 15.98 4.08 9.87
N ARG A 156 16.83 3.09 9.52
CA ARG A 156 18.11 3.32 8.82
C ARG A 156 17.98 4.02 7.46
N ARG A 157 16.77 4.07 6.87
CA ARG A 157 16.53 4.73 5.58
C ARG A 157 16.76 6.25 5.62
N VAL A 158 16.81 6.86 6.80
CA VAL A 158 17.10 8.29 6.96
C VAL A 158 18.58 8.64 6.83
N PHE A 159 19.49 7.73 7.19
CA PHE A 159 20.91 8.07 7.37
C PHE A 159 21.65 8.42 6.07
N ASN A 160 21.17 7.94 4.92
CA ASN A 160 21.79 8.16 3.61
C ASN A 160 20.79 8.75 2.60
N SER A 161 19.86 9.59 3.06
CA SER A 161 18.81 10.13 2.19
C SER A 161 18.63 11.64 2.27
N ASN A 162 19.65 12.41 2.68
CA ASN A 162 19.53 13.88 2.77
C ASN A 162 18.23 14.33 3.47
N PHE A 163 17.92 13.65 4.58
CA PHE A 163 16.66 13.82 5.30
C PHE A 163 16.59 15.22 5.93
N GLU A 164 15.49 15.91 5.70
CA GLU A 164 15.20 17.22 6.28
C GLU A 164 13.76 17.24 6.79
N TRP A 165 13.59 17.52 8.09
CA TRP A 165 12.27 17.65 8.71
C TRP A 165 11.70 19.05 8.49
N HIS A 166 10.44 19.14 8.05
CA HIS A 166 9.75 20.41 7.83
C HIS A 166 8.60 20.66 8.81
N GLY A 167 7.96 19.58 9.30
CA GLY A 167 6.71 19.68 10.07
C GLY A 167 5.53 19.98 9.15
N HIS A 168 5.48 21.20 8.61
CA HIS A 168 4.53 21.60 7.56
C HIS A 168 5.12 21.37 6.16
N HIS A 169 4.28 21.30 5.12
CA HIS A 169 4.79 21.20 3.76
C HIS A 169 5.62 22.45 3.39
N PRO A 170 6.88 22.31 2.93
CA PRO A 170 7.83 23.43 2.81
C PRO A 170 7.44 24.49 1.78
N THR A 171 6.79 24.11 0.67
CA THR A 171 6.43 25.03 -0.43
C THR A 171 4.93 25.23 -0.65
N LYS A 172 4.08 24.22 -0.38
CA LYS A 172 2.63 24.24 -0.62
C LYS A 172 1.87 24.47 0.68
N LYS A 173 1.62 25.73 1.02
CA LYS A 173 0.97 26.14 2.30
C LYS A 173 -0.45 25.62 2.49
N ASN A 174 -1.14 25.24 1.42
CA ASN A 174 -2.50 24.69 1.46
C ASN A 174 -2.53 23.16 1.62
N PHE A 175 -1.37 22.49 1.65
CA PHE A 175 -1.35 21.05 1.84
C PHE A 175 -1.68 20.72 3.30
N PRO A 176 -2.63 19.80 3.54
CA PRO A 176 -3.09 19.49 4.89
C PRO A 176 -2.10 18.60 5.64
N GLY A 177 -2.26 18.57 6.96
CA GLY A 177 -1.51 17.68 7.84
C GLY A 177 -0.10 18.16 8.18
N GLU A 178 0.44 17.54 9.23
CA GLU A 178 1.78 17.76 9.75
C GLU A 178 2.69 16.57 9.40
N GLY A 179 3.94 16.62 9.82
CA GLY A 179 4.88 15.51 9.65
C GLY A 179 5.54 15.43 8.27
N TRP A 180 5.59 16.54 7.55
CA TRP A 180 6.25 16.64 6.26
C TRP A 180 7.78 16.65 6.41
N TYR A 181 8.46 15.99 5.49
CA TYR A 181 9.92 15.96 5.38
C TYR A 181 10.35 15.81 3.93
N SER A 182 11.58 16.21 3.62
CA SER A 182 12.25 15.87 2.36
C SER A 182 13.22 14.74 2.60
N LYS A 183 13.34 13.84 1.63
CA LYS A 183 14.49 12.93 1.54
C LYS A 183 14.68 12.42 0.11
N ASP A 184 15.86 11.92 -0.18
CA ASP A 184 16.16 11.27 -1.43
C ASP A 184 15.38 9.96 -1.55
N TYR A 185 14.80 9.81 -2.73
CA TYR A 185 14.12 8.62 -3.16
C TYR A 185 14.53 8.34 -4.61
N ALA A 186 15.18 7.20 -4.84
CA ALA A 186 15.72 6.84 -6.16
C ALA A 186 16.70 7.88 -6.75
N GLY A 187 17.48 8.56 -5.90
CA GLY A 187 18.44 9.59 -6.32
C GLY A 187 17.85 10.99 -6.53
N THR A 188 16.55 11.17 -6.32
CA THR A 188 15.88 12.46 -6.43
C THR A 188 15.27 12.87 -5.10
N GLN A 189 15.44 14.13 -4.70
CA GLN A 189 14.82 14.65 -3.49
C GLN A 189 13.28 14.68 -3.65
N SER A 190 12.56 14.18 -2.66
CA SER A 190 11.10 14.07 -2.68
C SER A 190 10.53 14.54 -1.35
N VAL A 191 9.54 15.44 -1.39
CA VAL A 191 8.75 15.85 -0.22
C VAL A 191 7.68 14.80 0.05
N ARG A 192 7.66 14.28 1.27
CA ARG A 192 6.83 13.14 1.69
C ARG A 192 6.28 13.33 3.09
N THR A 193 5.29 12.53 3.43
CA THR A 193 4.81 12.33 4.80
C THR A 193 4.41 10.87 5.00
N ILE A 194 4.23 10.47 6.26
CA ILE A 194 3.75 9.14 6.63
C ILE A 194 2.27 9.22 7.00
N LEU A 195 1.46 8.42 6.31
CA LEU A 195 0.06 8.19 6.66
C LEU A 195 -0.07 6.87 7.41
N GLY A 196 -0.94 6.81 8.42
CA GLY A 196 -1.16 5.60 9.19
C GLY A 196 -1.53 5.84 10.65
N ASN A 197 -2.10 4.81 11.26
CA ASN A 197 -2.49 4.80 12.67
C ASN A 197 -1.37 4.19 13.53
N VAL A 198 -0.32 4.97 13.80
CA VAL A 198 0.82 4.52 14.62
C VAL A 198 0.68 5.04 16.05
N SER A 199 0.54 4.12 17.01
CA SER A 199 0.36 4.47 18.42
C SER A 199 1.66 4.89 19.10
N GLY A 200 1.58 5.77 20.11
CA GLY A 200 2.72 6.15 20.95
C GLY A 200 3.38 4.95 21.65
N ASP A 201 2.57 4.00 22.13
CA ASP A 201 3.05 2.74 22.72
C ASP A 201 3.89 1.93 21.73
N HIS A 202 3.48 1.90 20.46
CA HIS A 202 4.26 1.23 19.43
C HIS A 202 5.57 1.98 19.15
N VAL A 203 5.54 3.31 19.06
CA VAL A 203 6.78 4.11 18.94
C VAL A 203 7.74 3.81 20.09
N GLN A 204 7.24 3.70 21.31
CA GLN A 204 8.06 3.34 22.47
C GLN A 204 8.63 1.92 22.35
N LYS A 205 7.85 0.94 21.88
CA LYS A 205 8.37 -0.41 21.60
C LYS A 205 9.49 -0.40 20.56
N ILE A 206 9.40 0.43 19.52
CA ILE A 206 10.47 0.57 18.53
C ILE A 206 11.74 1.11 19.20
N LYS A 207 11.61 2.14 20.05
CA LYS A 207 12.74 2.71 20.80
C LYS A 207 13.42 1.66 21.67
N ASP A 208 12.63 0.89 22.42
CA ASP A 208 13.15 -0.17 23.30
C ASP A 208 13.86 -1.27 22.50
N PHE A 209 13.33 -1.63 21.32
CA PHE A 209 13.95 -2.59 20.40
C PHE A 209 15.30 -2.08 19.86
N VAL A 210 15.35 -0.81 19.44
CA VAL A 210 16.58 -0.18 18.95
C VAL A 210 17.63 -0.08 20.07
N ALA A 211 17.23 0.33 21.27
CA ALA A 211 18.13 0.44 22.41
C ALA A 211 18.78 -0.89 22.83
N LYS A 212 18.10 -2.02 22.64
CA LYS A 212 18.63 -3.37 22.91
C LYS A 212 19.54 -3.93 21.81
N SER A 213 19.55 -3.28 20.64
CA SER A 213 20.32 -3.73 19.47
C SER A 213 21.72 -3.11 19.38
N PHE A 214 22.09 -2.31 20.39
CA PHE A 214 23.39 -1.69 20.63
C PHE A 214 23.89 -2.06 22.03
#